data_AF-A0A0S1U0B1-F1
#
_entry.id   AF-A0A0S1U0B1-F1
#
_cell.length_a   1.000
_cell.length_b   1.000
_cell.length_c   1.000
_cell.angle_alpha   90.00
_cell.angle_beta   90.00
_cell.angle_gamma   90.00
#
_symmetry.space_group_name_H-M   'P 1'
#
loop_
_entity.id
_entity.type
_entity.pdbx_description
1 polymer ?
#
loop_
_entity_poly.entity_id
_entity_poly.type
_entity_poly.pdbx_seq_one_letter_code
_entity_poly.pdbx_strand_id
1 'polypeptide(L)'
;MSKGRRWLAMLVVVALAGAVRGWDCVCDPRECEVLEPSGCPGLGVVVWDPCRCCKVCARTLGEDCGGFRGTCEPGLNCYEGSCSPMT
;
A
#
# COMPACT_ATOMS: atom_id res chain seq x y z
N MET A 1 20.03 -11.26 -32.30
CA MET A 1 19.19 -10.36 -31.46
C MET A 1 20.05 -9.21 -30.96
N SER A 2 19.93 -8.06 -31.62
CA SER A 2 20.81 -6.89 -31.46
C SER A 2 20.97 -6.47 -30.02
N LYS A 3 22.24 -6.33 -29.61
CA LYS A 3 22.72 -5.84 -28.31
C LYS A 3 21.90 -4.61 -27.85
N GLY A 4 21.57 -3.70 -28.76
CA GLY A 4 20.72 -2.53 -28.51
C GLY A 4 19.30 -2.81 -27.98
N ARG A 5 18.65 -3.91 -28.38
CA ARG A 5 17.32 -4.30 -27.84
C ARG A 5 17.41 -4.73 -26.38
N ARG A 6 18.52 -5.37 -25.97
CA ARG A 6 18.78 -5.77 -24.57
C ARG A 6 19.08 -4.56 -23.68
N TRP A 7 19.84 -3.58 -24.19
CA TRP A 7 20.11 -2.33 -23.46
C TRP A 7 18.85 -1.50 -23.26
N LEU A 8 18.03 -1.35 -24.31
CA LEU A 8 16.74 -0.65 -24.22
C LEU A 8 15.80 -1.34 -23.22
N ALA A 9 15.72 -2.67 -23.25
CA ALA A 9 14.92 -3.41 -22.28
C ALA A 9 15.40 -3.19 -20.83
N MET A 10 16.71 -3.20 -20.60
CA MET A 10 17.28 -2.90 -19.26
C MET A 10 16.96 -1.48 -18.79
N LEU A 11 17.05 -0.48 -19.67
CA LEU A 11 16.71 0.90 -19.32
C LEU A 11 15.23 1.08 -18.97
N VAL A 12 14.34 0.39 -19.70
CA VAL A 12 12.91 0.38 -19.39
C VAL A 12 12.63 -0.25 -18.02
N VAL A 13 13.27 -1.38 -17.71
CA VAL A 13 13.12 -2.03 -16.39
C VAL A 13 13.62 -1.13 -15.25
N VAL A 14 14.76 -0.45 -15.42
CA VAL A 14 15.31 0.47 -14.42
C VAL A 14 14.43 1.71 -14.23
N ALA A 15 13.89 2.29 -15.31
CA ALA A 15 12.99 3.43 -15.23
C ALA A 15 11.67 3.07 -14.53
N LEU A 16 11.09 1.90 -14.83
CA LEU A 16 9.89 1.40 -14.16
C LEU A 16 10.15 1.08 -12.67
N ALA A 17 11.34 0.58 -12.33
CA ALA A 17 11.75 0.38 -10.94
C ALA A 17 12.05 1.70 -10.19
N GLY A 18 12.41 2.77 -10.90
CA GLY A 18 12.58 4.11 -10.33
C GLY A 18 11.26 4.82 -10.04
N ALA A 19 10.23 4.57 -10.86
CA ALA A 19 8.90 5.16 -10.74
C ALA A 19 8.09 4.62 -9.54
N VAL A 20 8.53 3.54 -8.88
CA VAL A 20 7.92 3.02 -7.65
C VAL A 20 8.46 3.66 -6.38
N ARG A 21 9.36 4.66 -6.47
CA ARG A 21 9.68 5.53 -5.33
C ARG A 21 8.55 6.55 -5.15
N GLY A 22 7.43 6.05 -4.62
CA GLY A 22 6.41 6.90 -4.01
C GLY A 22 7.05 7.83 -2.98
N TRP A 23 6.43 8.98 -2.74
CA TRP A 23 6.84 10.06 -1.82
C TRP A 23 7.80 9.62 -0.71
N ASP A 24 8.82 10.46 -0.45
CA ASP A 24 9.91 10.37 0.54
C ASP A 24 9.53 9.78 1.92
N CYS A 25 9.20 8.49 1.96
CA CYS A 25 8.86 7.77 3.16
C CYS A 25 10.15 7.33 3.83
N VAL A 26 10.44 7.88 5.00
CA VAL A 26 11.46 7.33 5.90
C VAL A 26 10.87 6.08 6.55
N CYS A 27 11.48 4.92 6.32
CA CYS A 27 11.04 3.65 6.88
C CYS A 27 12.13 3.08 7.80
N ASP A 28 11.79 2.89 9.07
CA ASP A 28 12.56 2.03 9.99
C ASP A 28 11.66 0.89 10.48
N PRO A 29 11.83 -0.34 9.96
CA PRO A 29 10.99 -1.48 10.32
C PRO A 29 11.03 -1.85 11.81
N ARG A 30 12.04 -1.37 12.56
CA ARG A 30 12.20 -1.66 13.99
C ARG A 30 11.25 -0.84 14.86
N GLU A 31 10.75 0.27 14.34
CA GLU A 31 9.76 1.14 15.00
C GLU A 31 8.32 0.67 14.73
N CYS A 32 8.12 -0.34 13.87
CA CYS A 32 6.79 -0.87 13.59
C CYS A 32 6.24 -1.63 14.80
N GLU A 33 4.98 -1.36 15.13
CA GLU A 33 4.27 -2.10 16.17
C GLU A 33 4.01 -3.55 15.73
N VAL A 34 4.18 -4.49 16.67
CA VAL A 34 3.86 -5.90 16.44
C VAL A 34 2.35 -6.06 16.49
N LEU A 35 1.74 -6.24 15.33
CA LEU A 35 0.30 -6.30 15.18
C LEU A 35 -0.18 -7.73 14.89
N GLU A 36 -1.11 -8.22 15.70
CA GLU A 36 -1.76 -9.51 15.49
C GLU A 36 -3.16 -9.30 14.89
N PRO A 37 -3.61 -10.13 13.92
CA PRO A 37 -4.89 -9.93 13.24
C PRO A 37 -6.11 -9.87 14.18
N SER A 38 -6.03 -10.58 15.31
CA SER A 38 -7.06 -10.61 16.36
C SER A 38 -7.29 -9.25 17.03
N GLY A 39 -6.32 -8.34 16.97
CA GLY A 39 -6.41 -6.99 17.50
C GLY A 39 -7.01 -5.96 16.54
N CYS A 40 -7.27 -6.34 15.28
CA CYS A 40 -7.80 -5.41 14.29
C CYS A 40 -9.33 -5.36 14.28
N PRO A 41 -9.93 -4.17 14.07
CA PRO A 41 -11.37 -4.01 13.97
C PRO A 41 -11.93 -4.66 12.69
N GLY A 42 -13.26 -4.69 12.59
CA GLY A 42 -13.96 -5.20 11.40
C GLY A 42 -13.66 -6.67 11.16
N LEU A 43 -13.17 -6.98 9.95
CA LEU A 43 -12.79 -8.33 9.55
C LEU A 43 -11.42 -8.80 10.10
N GLY A 44 -10.75 -7.99 10.93
CA GLY A 44 -9.44 -8.35 11.50
C GLY A 44 -8.32 -8.37 10.45
N VAL A 45 -8.46 -7.59 9.37
CA VAL A 45 -7.53 -7.63 8.24
C VAL A 45 -6.35 -6.71 8.48
N VAL A 46 -5.15 -7.24 8.24
CA VAL A 46 -3.88 -6.50 8.32
C VAL A 46 -3.38 -6.19 6.91
N VAL A 47 -3.12 -4.92 6.66
CA VAL A 47 -2.59 -4.38 5.40
C VAL A 47 -1.24 -3.72 5.63
N TRP A 48 -0.60 -3.30 4.55
CA TRP A 48 0.57 -2.42 4.64
C TRP A 48 0.11 -0.97 4.74
N ASP A 49 0.85 -0.17 5.51
CA ASP A 49 0.73 1.27 5.47
C ASP A 49 1.02 1.81 4.05
N PRO A 50 0.66 3.07 3.75
CA PRO A 50 0.84 3.65 2.43
C PRO A 50 2.30 3.70 1.96
N CYS A 51 3.26 3.73 2.89
CA CYS A 51 4.70 3.65 2.62
C CYS A 51 5.22 2.21 2.43
N ARG A 52 4.40 1.19 2.70
CA ARG A 52 4.77 -0.24 2.70
C ARG A 52 5.92 -0.58 3.66
N CYS A 53 6.00 0.11 4.78
CA CYS A 53 6.97 -0.09 5.84
C CYS A 53 6.42 -0.97 6.98
N CYS A 54 5.23 -0.65 7.49
CA CYS A 54 4.65 -1.29 8.66
C CYS A 54 3.32 -1.97 8.34
N LYS A 55 3.02 -3.02 9.10
CA LYS A 55 1.70 -3.65 9.10
C LYS A 55 0.75 -2.83 9.96
N VAL A 56 -0.44 -2.53 9.42
CA VAL A 56 -1.49 -1.76 10.08
C VAL A 56 -2.84 -2.42 9.84
N CYS A 57 -3.83 -2.11 10.68
CA CYS A 57 -5.19 -2.58 10.44
C CYS A 57 -5.79 -1.92 9.20
N ALA A 58 -6.57 -2.69 8.46
CA ALA A 58 -7.38 -2.15 7.38
C ALA A 58 -8.49 -1.24 7.94
N ARG A 59 -8.88 -0.25 7.15
CA ARG A 59 -9.97 0.67 7.47
C ARG A 59 -11.33 0.01 7.28
N THR A 60 -12.23 0.21 8.23
CA THR A 60 -13.57 -0.38 8.20
C THR A 60 -14.59 0.54 7.55
N LEU A 61 -15.81 0.05 7.35
CA LEU A 61 -16.92 0.81 6.77
C LEU A 61 -17.10 2.19 7.44
N GLY A 62 -17.13 3.24 6.61
CA GLY A 62 -17.31 4.63 7.06
C GLY A 62 -16.05 5.33 7.57
N GLU A 63 -14.93 4.63 7.76
CA GLU A 63 -13.67 5.26 8.16
C GLU A 63 -13.01 6.02 7.00
N ASP A 64 -12.22 7.04 7.36
CA ASP A 64 -11.41 7.80 6.43
C ASP A 64 -10.34 6.94 5.74
N CYS A 65 -10.16 7.15 4.43
CA CYS A 65 -9.25 6.36 3.61
C CYS A 65 -8.58 7.19 2.49
N GLY A 66 -7.59 6.55 1.86
CA GLY A 66 -6.88 7.09 0.70
C GLY A 66 -5.65 7.92 1.06
N GLY A 67 -4.65 7.90 0.18
CA GLY A 67 -3.35 8.51 0.45
C GLY A 67 -2.74 7.98 1.76
N PHE A 68 -2.42 8.88 2.69
CA PHE A 68 -1.88 8.54 4.01
C PHE A 68 -2.92 8.17 5.07
N ARG A 69 -4.23 8.21 4.75
CA ARG A 69 -5.30 7.89 5.71
C ARG A 69 -5.52 6.39 5.90
N GLY A 70 -5.02 5.57 4.97
CA GLY A 70 -5.02 4.11 5.08
C GLY A 70 -5.80 3.42 3.96
N THR A 71 -5.85 2.09 4.04
CA THR A 71 -6.41 1.20 3.04
C THR A 71 -7.61 0.47 3.62
N CYS A 72 -8.74 0.45 2.90
CA CYS A 72 -9.96 -0.24 3.34
C CYS A 72 -9.81 -1.77 3.39
N GLU A 73 -10.63 -2.41 4.22
CA GLU A 73 -10.74 -3.87 4.28
C GLU A 73 -11.36 -4.45 2.99
N PRO A 74 -11.16 -5.76 2.71
CA PRO A 74 -11.69 -6.41 1.52
C PRO A 74 -13.21 -6.27 1.41
N GLY A 75 -13.70 -5.98 0.20
CA GLY A 75 -15.12 -5.74 -0.07
C GLY A 75 -15.55 -4.27 0.06
N LEU A 76 -14.66 -3.40 0.54
CA LEU A 76 -14.85 -1.95 0.55
C LEU A 76 -13.91 -1.27 -0.45
N ASN A 77 -14.36 -0.13 -0.97
CA ASN A 77 -13.57 0.79 -1.77
C ASN A 77 -13.45 2.14 -1.07
N CYS A 78 -12.31 2.78 -1.26
CA CYS A 78 -12.15 4.16 -0.84
C CYS A 78 -12.82 5.11 -1.84
N TYR A 79 -14.01 5.61 -1.50
CA TYR A 79 -14.80 6.51 -2.32
C TYR A 79 -15.03 7.83 -1.57
N GLU A 80 -14.76 8.95 -2.24
CA GLU A 80 -14.82 10.30 -1.64
C GLU A 80 -14.08 10.45 -0.30
N GLY A 81 -13.04 9.64 -0.08
CA GLY A 81 -12.23 9.65 1.13
C GLY A 81 -12.78 8.80 2.29
N SER A 82 -13.85 8.02 2.08
CA SER A 82 -14.40 7.11 3.08
C SER A 82 -14.53 5.67 2.54
N CYS A 83 -14.40 4.67 3.41
CA CYS A 83 -14.59 3.28 3.02
C CYS A 83 -16.08 2.98 2.83
N SER A 84 -16.46 2.67 1.59
CA SER A 84 -17.83 2.38 1.17
C SER A 84 -17.92 0.99 0.54
N PRO A 85 -19.09 0.31 0.57
CA PRO A 85 -19.26 -0.99 -0.05
C PRO A 85 -18.97 -0.92 -1.55
N MET A 86 -18.35 -1.96 -2.10
CA MET A 86 -18.31 -2.18 -3.55
C MET A 86 -19.74 -2.45 -4.05
N THR A 87 -20.43 -1.41 -4.51
CA THR A 87 -21.72 -1.53 -5.23
C THR A 87 -21.51 -2.02 -6.65
#